data_AF-A0A3D4EZT4-F1
#
_entry.id   AF-A0A3D4EZT4-F1
#
_cell.length_a   1.000
_cell.length_b   1.000
_cell.length_c   1.000
_cell.angle_alpha   90.00
_cell.angle_beta   90.00
_cell.angle_gamma   90.00
#
_symmetry.space_group_name_H-M   'P 1'
#
loop_
_entity.id
_entity.type
_entity.pdbx_description
1 polymer ?
#
loop_
_entity_poly.entity_id
_entity_poly.type
_entity_poly.pdbx_seq_one_letter_code
_entity_poly.pdbx_strand_id
1 'polypeptide(L)'
;MRPIEYIGAAPVKKKRRSSFGGWLLVAFAVALGSFFLRPLIPFLRAQTDLTSAANVRESITTLESDGDFGSRLAAAALERTQAQVNYDGSYFKIDFPNGDIAPNRGKAEDLIVRAYRSLEIDLQVEVHADLRENFYAYPQIFGSKAPDTNIDHRRVQNLQRFFTRKGQVLGVTQDSEDYSFGDIVIWQLLDGNKHIGMVVPGPGVKKTEKWVVHNIGDGPRWENKLFDYSIKGHYRYGD
;
A
#
# COMPACT_ATOMS: atom_id res chain seq x y z
N MET A 1 -46.94 -13.36 75.79
CA MET A 1 -46.14 -12.58 74.82
C MET A 1 -46.34 -13.21 73.45
N ARG A 2 -46.85 -12.47 72.45
CA ARG A 2 -46.98 -12.99 71.08
C ARG A 2 -45.64 -12.85 70.36
N PRO A 3 -45.14 -13.86 69.64
CA PRO A 3 -43.91 -13.74 68.87
C PRO A 3 -44.16 -12.80 67.68
N ILE A 4 -43.24 -11.88 67.43
CA ILE A 4 -43.27 -11.04 66.22
C ILE A 4 -42.82 -11.93 65.07
N GLU A 5 -43.74 -12.24 64.16
CA GLU A 5 -43.47 -13.03 62.96
C GLU A 5 -42.79 -12.14 61.91
N TYR A 6 -41.58 -12.53 61.50
CA TYR A 6 -40.78 -11.79 60.52
C TYR A 6 -41.33 -12.05 59.11
N ILE A 7 -41.97 -11.05 58.51
CA ILE A 7 -42.44 -11.10 57.11
C ILE A 7 -41.39 -10.42 56.22
N GLY A 8 -40.41 -11.20 55.76
CA GLY A 8 -39.40 -10.76 54.81
C GLY A 8 -38.71 -11.94 54.15
N ALA A 9 -38.30 -11.80 52.89
CA ALA A 9 -37.63 -12.86 52.15
C ALA A 9 -36.37 -13.34 52.89
N ALA A 10 -36.17 -14.66 52.97
CA ALA A 10 -35.04 -15.28 53.66
C ALA A 10 -33.71 -14.74 53.10
N PRO A 11 -32.73 -14.36 53.95
CA PRO A 11 -31.45 -13.83 53.48
C PRO A 11 -30.69 -14.93 52.72
N VAL A 12 -30.60 -14.79 51.40
CA VAL A 12 -29.80 -15.68 50.54
C VAL A 12 -28.33 -15.29 50.67
N LYS A 13 -27.48 -16.20 51.15
CA LYS A 13 -26.01 -16.01 51.16
C LYS A 13 -25.55 -15.62 49.75
N LYS A 14 -24.95 -14.43 49.58
CA LYS A 14 -24.32 -14.02 48.32
C LYS A 14 -23.30 -15.09 47.91
N LYS A 15 -23.56 -15.77 46.78
CA LYS A 15 -22.64 -16.75 46.19
C LYS A 15 -21.31 -16.06 45.92
N ARG A 16 -20.26 -16.39 46.67
CA ARG A 16 -18.91 -15.84 46.46
C ARG A 16 -18.44 -16.27 45.07
N ARG A 17 -18.39 -15.35 44.11
CA ARG A 17 -17.78 -15.62 42.80
C ARG A 17 -16.29 -15.84 43.01
N SER A 18 -15.81 -17.05 42.70
CA SER A 18 -14.39 -17.37 42.68
C SER A 18 -13.71 -16.56 41.57
N SER A 19 -12.76 -15.69 41.91
CA SER A 19 -11.93 -14.94 40.94
C SER A 19 -10.93 -15.85 40.22
N PHE A 20 -10.68 -17.05 40.76
CA PHE A 20 -9.64 -17.96 40.32
C PHE A 20 -9.90 -18.50 38.90
N GLY A 21 -11.15 -18.80 38.56
CA GLY A 21 -11.53 -19.26 37.23
C GLY A 21 -11.34 -18.19 36.14
N GLY A 22 -11.53 -16.90 36.48
CA GLY A 22 -11.28 -15.80 35.56
C GLY A 22 -9.79 -15.62 35.26
N TRP A 23 -8.94 -15.69 36.28
CA TRP A 23 -7.49 -15.61 36.11
C TRP A 23 -6.90 -16.80 35.35
N LEU A 24 -7.45 -18.01 35.53
CA LEU A 24 -7.07 -19.20 34.75
C LEU A 24 -7.38 -19.04 33.26
N LEU A 25 -8.53 -18.47 32.91
CA LEU A 25 -8.89 -18.19 31.52
C LEU A 25 -7.98 -17.11 30.90
N VAL A 26 -7.65 -16.06 31.65
CA VAL A 26 -6.68 -15.04 31.20
C VAL A 26 -5.29 -15.64 31.01
N ALA A 27 -4.80 -16.44 31.96
CA ALA A 27 -3.51 -17.12 31.85
C ALA A 27 -3.48 -18.09 30.65
N PHE A 28 -4.58 -18.82 30.41
CA PHE A 28 -4.69 -19.72 29.26
C PHE A 28 -4.72 -18.96 27.93
N ALA A 29 -5.43 -17.81 27.86
CA ALA A 29 -5.44 -16.96 26.68
C ALA A 29 -4.07 -16.33 26.39
N VAL A 30 -3.34 -15.90 27.43
CA VAL A 30 -1.96 -15.40 27.29
C VAL A 30 -1.01 -16.52 26.88
N ALA A 31 -1.15 -17.72 27.45
CA ALA A 31 -0.34 -18.88 27.09
C ALA A 31 -0.58 -19.29 25.62
N LEU A 32 -1.84 -19.43 25.19
CA LEU A 32 -2.19 -19.68 23.79
C LEU A 32 -1.67 -18.58 22.88
N GLY A 33 -1.97 -17.31 23.19
CA GLY A 33 -1.52 -16.17 22.40
C GLY A 33 0.00 -16.15 22.27
N SER A 34 0.73 -16.43 23.34
CA SER A 34 2.19 -16.51 23.29
C SER A 34 2.69 -17.71 22.47
N PHE A 35 2.03 -18.87 22.54
CA PHE A 35 2.40 -20.04 21.75
C PHE A 35 2.19 -19.82 20.25
N PHE A 36 1.12 -19.12 19.86
CA PHE A 36 0.80 -18.83 18.46
C PHE A 36 1.53 -17.58 17.89
N LEU A 37 1.82 -16.54 18.70
CA LEU A 37 2.57 -15.36 18.24
C LEU A 37 4.09 -15.57 18.22
N ARG A 38 4.64 -16.36 19.15
CA ARG A 38 6.10 -16.60 19.23
C ARG A 38 6.75 -17.05 17.91
N PRO A 39 6.18 -17.97 17.12
CA PRO A 39 6.78 -18.34 15.82
C PRO A 39 6.69 -17.24 14.76
N LEU A 40 5.80 -16.26 14.89
CA LEU A 40 5.65 -15.15 13.95
C LEU A 40 6.67 -14.03 14.19
N ILE A 41 7.16 -13.85 15.43
CA ILE A 41 8.11 -12.79 15.79
C ILE A 41 9.43 -12.87 14.98
N PRO A 42 10.09 -14.04 14.83
CA PRO A 42 11.29 -14.15 13.99
C PRO A 42 11.04 -13.81 12.53
N PHE A 43 9.88 -14.19 11.98
CA PHE A 43 9.50 -13.87 10.60
C PHE A 43 9.35 -12.34 10.40
N LEU A 44 8.64 -11.68 11.30
CA LEU A 44 8.47 -10.22 11.27
C LEU A 44 9.82 -9.49 11.42
N ARG A 45 10.68 -9.96 12.31
CA ARG A 45 12.04 -9.42 12.45
C ARG A 45 12.86 -9.63 11.18
N ALA A 46 12.85 -10.82 10.60
CA ALA A 46 13.57 -11.10 9.36
C ALA A 46 13.09 -10.22 8.19
N GLN A 47 11.78 -9.99 8.07
CA GLN A 47 11.24 -9.08 7.05
C GLN A 47 11.64 -7.61 7.31
N THR A 48 11.67 -7.20 8.58
CA THR A 48 12.14 -5.85 8.98
C THR A 48 13.63 -5.66 8.71
N ASP A 49 14.44 -6.69 8.96
CA ASP A 49 15.89 -6.67 8.71
C ASP A 49 16.18 -6.62 7.20
N LEU A 50 15.40 -7.37 6.40
CA LEU A 50 15.46 -7.33 4.94
C LEU A 50 15.09 -5.95 4.39
N THR A 51 14.03 -5.32 4.89
CA THR A 51 13.59 -3.99 4.42
C THR A 51 14.24 -2.83 5.17
N SER A 52 15.39 -3.06 5.80
CA SER A 52 16.10 -2.04 6.56
C SER A 52 16.55 -0.86 5.69
N ALA A 53 16.73 0.30 6.32
CA ALA A 53 17.22 1.51 5.65
C ALA A 53 18.61 1.34 5.00
N ALA A 54 19.40 0.35 5.43
CA ALA A 54 20.67 0.02 4.80
C ALA A 54 20.47 -0.68 3.45
N ASN A 55 19.60 -1.70 3.40
CA ASN A 55 19.29 -2.42 2.17
C ASN A 55 18.56 -1.52 1.16
N VAL A 56 17.69 -0.62 1.63
CA VAL A 56 17.06 0.37 0.73
C VAL A 56 18.12 1.25 0.06
N ARG A 57 19.10 1.76 0.83
CA ARG A 57 20.20 2.57 0.28
C ARG A 57 21.07 1.79 -0.70
N GLU A 58 21.40 0.54 -0.38
CA GLU A 58 22.17 -0.33 -1.30
C GLU A 58 21.44 -0.55 -2.63
N SER A 59 20.13 -0.84 -2.58
CA SER A 59 19.32 -1.05 -3.77
C SER A 59 19.18 0.23 -4.60
N ILE A 60 18.98 1.39 -3.97
CA ILE A 60 18.95 2.70 -4.65
C ILE A 60 20.27 2.94 -5.37
N THR A 61 21.41 2.82 -4.68
CA THR A 61 22.74 3.04 -5.30
C THR A 61 22.99 2.09 -6.47
N THR A 62 22.55 0.84 -6.38
CA THR A 62 22.68 -0.13 -7.48
C THR A 62 21.86 0.30 -8.69
N LEU A 63 20.57 0.62 -8.50
CA LEU A 63 19.68 1.08 -9.57
C LEU A 63 20.14 2.39 -10.22
N GLU A 64 20.64 3.34 -9.42
CA GLU A 64 21.20 4.59 -9.94
C GLU A 64 22.46 4.35 -10.77
N SER A 65 23.25 3.32 -10.43
CA SER A 65 24.45 2.96 -11.19
C SER A 65 24.13 2.30 -12.55
N ASP A 66 22.99 1.61 -12.68
CA ASP A 66 22.51 1.09 -13.97
C ASP A 66 22.12 2.24 -14.91
N GLY A 67 21.54 3.31 -14.36
CA GLY A 67 21.39 4.62 -15.01
C GLY A 67 20.26 4.72 -16.04
N ASP A 68 19.63 3.61 -16.44
CA ASP A 68 18.45 3.64 -17.29
C ASP A 68 17.24 4.29 -16.58
N PHE A 69 16.26 4.73 -17.36
CA PHE A 69 15.10 5.43 -16.81
C PHE A 69 14.27 4.56 -15.87
N GLY A 70 14.03 3.28 -16.22
CA GLY A 70 13.30 2.33 -15.38
C GLY A 70 13.98 2.11 -14.03
N SER A 71 15.31 1.95 -14.01
CA SER A 71 16.08 1.80 -12.78
C SER A 71 16.04 3.06 -11.91
N ARG A 72 16.20 4.26 -12.50
CA ARG A 72 16.05 5.52 -11.74
C ARG A 72 14.64 5.69 -11.17
N LEU A 73 13.61 5.28 -11.92
CA LEU A 73 12.22 5.34 -11.47
C LEU A 73 11.96 4.35 -10.32
N ALA A 74 12.51 3.14 -10.40
CA ALA A 74 12.48 2.15 -9.31
C ALA A 74 13.20 2.67 -8.05
N ALA A 75 14.34 3.34 -8.22
CA ALA A 75 15.07 3.96 -7.12
C ALA A 75 14.22 5.04 -6.43
N ALA A 76 13.59 5.92 -7.21
CA ALA A 76 12.66 6.93 -6.71
C ALA A 76 11.49 6.31 -5.93
N ALA A 77 10.93 5.19 -6.38
CA ALA A 77 9.91 4.46 -5.63
C ALA A 77 10.44 3.91 -4.31
N LEU A 78 11.65 3.32 -4.29
CA LEU A 78 12.28 2.85 -3.06
C LEU A 78 12.52 3.98 -2.06
N GLU A 79 12.93 5.16 -2.50
CA GLU A 79 13.07 6.34 -1.63
C GLU A 79 11.76 6.68 -0.91
N ARG A 80 10.61 6.50 -1.57
CA ARG A 80 9.29 6.75 -0.95
C ARG A 80 9.05 5.88 0.28
N THR A 81 9.70 4.72 0.39
CA THR A 81 9.59 3.82 1.56
C THR A 81 10.25 4.39 2.82
N GLN A 82 11.12 5.40 2.68
CA GLN A 82 11.77 6.06 3.81
C GLN A 82 10.91 7.19 4.42
N ALA A 83 9.82 7.57 3.76
CA ALA A 83 8.91 8.59 4.24
C ALA A 83 7.82 8.01 5.16
N GLN A 84 7.53 8.72 6.27
CA GLN A 84 6.36 8.43 7.09
C GLN A 84 5.10 9.03 6.43
N VAL A 85 4.26 8.18 5.87
CA VAL A 85 3.05 8.58 5.14
C VAL A 85 1.83 7.91 5.78
N ASN A 86 0.86 8.72 6.18
CA ASN A 86 -0.45 8.25 6.60
C ASN A 86 -1.33 8.05 5.37
N TYR A 87 -2.02 6.90 5.30
CA TYR A 87 -2.94 6.64 4.20
C TYR A 87 -4.13 7.60 4.24
N ASP A 88 -4.30 8.38 3.18
CA ASP A 88 -5.35 9.39 3.07
C ASP A 88 -5.90 9.48 1.64
N GLY A 89 -7.09 8.91 1.46
CA GLY A 89 -7.82 8.93 0.18
C GLY A 89 -8.71 10.16 -0.02
N SER A 90 -8.64 11.16 0.87
CA SER A 90 -9.50 12.34 0.81
C SER A 90 -9.22 13.19 -0.43
N TYR A 91 -10.23 13.98 -0.80
CA TYR A 91 -10.11 15.02 -1.81
C TYR A 91 -9.44 16.26 -1.22
N PHE A 92 -8.50 16.85 -1.97
CA PHE A 92 -7.80 18.07 -1.58
C PHE A 92 -7.79 19.02 -2.77
N LYS A 93 -7.96 20.32 -2.51
CA LYS A 93 -7.61 21.33 -3.49
C LYS A 93 -6.10 21.52 -3.46
N ILE A 94 -5.45 21.37 -4.62
CA ILE A 94 -4.00 21.45 -4.78
C ILE A 94 -3.66 22.36 -5.97
N ASP A 95 -2.42 22.79 -6.04
CA ASP A 95 -1.94 23.65 -7.13
C ASP A 95 -1.89 22.87 -8.46
N PHE A 96 -1.72 23.60 -9.56
CA PHE A 96 -1.52 23.03 -10.88
C PHE A 96 -0.69 24.01 -11.73
N PRO A 97 0.41 23.57 -12.39
CA PRO A 97 1.02 22.23 -12.32
C PRO A 97 1.77 21.98 -10.99
N ASN A 98 2.32 20.79 -10.82
CA ASN A 98 3.13 20.37 -9.65
C ASN A 98 2.40 20.44 -8.30
N GLY A 99 1.08 20.37 -8.30
CA GLY A 99 0.30 20.22 -7.09
C GLY A 99 0.57 18.89 -6.42
N ASP A 100 0.66 18.92 -5.10
CA ASP A 100 0.73 17.73 -4.26
C ASP A 100 -0.02 18.00 -2.95
N ILE A 101 -0.47 16.92 -2.32
CA ILE A 101 -0.97 16.96 -0.95
C ILE A 101 0.22 17.02 0.03
N ALA A 102 -0.09 17.15 1.33
CA ALA A 102 0.95 17.14 2.36
C ALA A 102 1.88 15.91 2.24
N PRO A 103 3.20 16.07 2.44
CA PRO A 103 4.19 15.02 2.17
C PRO A 103 4.03 13.78 3.06
N ASN A 104 3.43 13.94 4.25
CA ASN A 104 3.13 12.86 5.19
C ASN A 104 1.76 12.20 4.96
N ARG A 105 1.14 12.43 3.81
CA ARG A 105 -0.15 11.85 3.41
C ARG A 105 -0.08 11.28 2.01
N GLY A 106 -0.92 10.30 1.74
CA GLY A 106 -1.19 9.80 0.40
C GLY A 106 -1.51 8.32 0.34
N LYS A 107 -1.90 7.88 -0.85
CA LYS A 107 -2.27 6.51 -1.17
C LYS A 107 -1.33 5.93 -2.24
N ALA A 108 -1.74 4.83 -2.89
CA ALA A 108 -0.93 4.10 -3.85
C ALA A 108 -0.55 4.97 -5.06
N GLU A 109 -1.48 5.74 -5.59
CA GLU A 109 -1.27 6.63 -6.74
C GLU A 109 -0.27 7.75 -6.42
N ASP A 110 -0.36 8.32 -5.21
CA ASP A 110 0.53 9.40 -4.77
C ASP A 110 1.99 8.94 -4.70
N LEU A 111 2.22 7.66 -4.40
CA LEU A 111 3.57 7.07 -4.46
C LEU A 111 4.11 7.10 -5.89
N ILE A 112 3.31 6.64 -6.86
CA ILE A 112 3.70 6.59 -8.28
C ILE A 112 3.91 8.00 -8.83
N VAL A 113 2.99 8.92 -8.55
CA VAL A 113 3.06 10.33 -8.95
C VAL A 113 4.33 10.99 -8.43
N ARG A 114 4.68 10.78 -7.15
CA ARG A 114 5.89 11.35 -6.56
C ARG A 114 7.17 10.70 -7.09
N ALA A 115 7.15 9.41 -7.39
CA ALA A 115 8.27 8.74 -8.04
C ALA A 115 8.56 9.34 -9.42
N TYR A 116 7.54 9.44 -10.28
CA TYR A 116 7.67 10.09 -11.59
C TYR A 116 8.12 11.56 -11.49
N ARG A 117 7.60 12.30 -10.51
CA ARG A 117 7.97 13.71 -10.32
C ARG A 117 9.44 13.92 -9.96
N SER A 118 10.05 12.97 -9.26
CA SER A 118 11.51 13.03 -8.99
C SER A 118 12.37 12.87 -10.24
N LEU A 119 11.79 12.33 -11.32
CA LEU A 119 12.38 12.25 -12.65
C LEU A 119 11.81 13.33 -13.60
N GLU A 120 11.30 14.43 -13.05
CA GLU A 120 10.78 15.59 -13.79
C GLU A 120 9.54 15.32 -14.65
N ILE A 121 8.84 14.20 -14.43
CA ILE A 121 7.57 13.87 -15.09
C ILE A 121 6.42 14.17 -14.13
N ASP A 122 5.62 15.18 -14.44
CA ASP A 122 4.44 15.53 -13.66
C ASP A 122 3.19 14.79 -14.16
N LEU A 123 2.91 13.61 -13.57
CA LEU A 123 1.69 12.86 -13.90
C LEU A 123 0.40 13.65 -13.64
N GLN A 124 0.41 14.71 -12.82
CA GLN A 124 -0.74 15.59 -12.71
C GLN A 124 -1.06 16.27 -14.04
N VAL A 125 -0.04 16.78 -14.73
CA VAL A 125 -0.16 17.45 -16.02
C VAL A 125 -0.44 16.45 -17.13
N GLU A 126 0.35 15.38 -17.20
CA GLU A 126 0.25 14.39 -18.29
C GLU A 126 -1.13 13.72 -18.34
N VAL A 127 -1.62 13.26 -17.18
CA VAL A 127 -2.95 12.64 -17.08
C VAL A 127 -4.04 13.65 -17.39
N HIS A 128 -3.96 14.87 -16.84
CA HIS A 128 -4.98 15.89 -17.07
C HIS A 128 -5.05 16.31 -18.54
N ALA A 129 -3.91 16.46 -19.22
CA ALA A 129 -3.86 16.81 -20.64
C ALA A 129 -4.55 15.77 -21.51
N ASP A 130 -4.23 14.48 -21.35
CA ASP A 130 -4.88 13.41 -22.12
C ASP A 130 -6.36 13.26 -21.77
N LEU A 131 -6.72 13.38 -20.48
CA LEU A 131 -8.09 13.26 -20.01
C LEU A 131 -8.98 14.41 -20.51
N ARG A 132 -8.45 15.64 -20.60
CA ARG A 132 -9.15 16.79 -21.19
C ARG A 132 -9.56 16.57 -22.64
N GLU A 133 -8.68 15.97 -23.42
CA GLU A 133 -8.95 15.70 -24.85
C GLU A 133 -9.80 14.44 -25.05
N ASN A 134 -9.80 13.53 -24.08
CA ASN A 134 -10.37 12.18 -24.23
C ASN A 134 -11.30 11.79 -23.08
N PHE A 135 -12.04 12.74 -22.51
CA PHE A 135 -12.79 12.58 -21.27
C PHE A 135 -13.64 11.29 -21.22
N TYR A 136 -14.40 11.01 -22.28
CA TYR A 136 -15.27 9.83 -22.37
C TYR A 136 -14.52 8.52 -22.62
N ALA A 137 -13.24 8.56 -22.98
CA ALA A 137 -12.39 7.38 -23.02
C ALA A 137 -11.93 6.96 -21.62
N TYR A 138 -12.03 7.81 -20.60
CA TYR A 138 -11.67 7.50 -19.22
C TYR A 138 -12.84 6.86 -18.45
N PRO A 139 -12.57 6.16 -17.33
CA PRO A 139 -13.63 5.57 -16.50
C PRO A 139 -14.64 6.60 -16.00
N GLN A 140 -15.91 6.42 -16.36
CA GLN A 140 -17.01 7.31 -15.96
C GLN A 140 -17.62 6.97 -14.59
N ILE A 141 -16.95 6.10 -13.82
CA ILE A 141 -17.43 5.54 -12.55
C ILE A 141 -17.44 6.56 -11.39
N PHE A 142 -16.84 7.74 -11.58
CA PHE A 142 -16.70 8.76 -10.54
C PHE A 142 -17.79 9.83 -10.56
N GLY A 143 -18.74 9.78 -11.51
CA GLY A 143 -19.78 10.80 -11.67
C GLY A 143 -19.26 12.20 -12.03
N SER A 144 -17.98 12.30 -12.43
CA SER A 144 -17.37 13.55 -12.88
C SER A 144 -17.99 14.00 -14.20
N LYS A 145 -18.15 15.31 -14.38
CA LYS A 145 -18.69 15.91 -15.63
C LYS A 145 -17.61 16.50 -16.54
N ALA A 146 -16.40 16.63 -16.01
CA ALA A 146 -15.23 17.20 -16.65
C ALA A 146 -13.96 16.70 -15.93
N PRO A 147 -12.78 16.84 -16.54
CA PRO A 147 -11.49 16.64 -15.87
C PRO A 147 -11.36 17.50 -14.60
N ASP A 148 -10.60 17.01 -13.62
CA ASP A 148 -10.29 17.68 -12.37
C ASP A 148 -8.80 17.51 -11.99
N THR A 149 -8.04 18.60 -12.14
CA THR A 149 -6.59 18.68 -11.86
C THR A 149 -6.23 18.27 -10.43
N ASN A 150 -7.18 18.33 -9.50
CA ASN A 150 -6.94 18.02 -8.08
C ASN A 150 -6.90 16.52 -7.78
N ILE A 151 -7.49 15.67 -8.66
CA ILE A 151 -7.75 14.26 -8.32
C ILE A 151 -7.50 13.28 -9.47
N ASP A 152 -7.45 13.74 -10.72
CA ASP A 152 -7.40 12.83 -11.88
C ASP A 152 -6.22 11.86 -11.86
N HIS A 153 -5.03 12.35 -11.55
CA HIS A 153 -3.79 11.56 -11.43
C HIS A 153 -3.74 10.72 -10.14
N ARG A 154 -4.59 11.04 -9.15
CA ARG A 154 -4.71 10.33 -7.88
C ARG A 154 -5.82 9.29 -7.94
N ARG A 155 -6.10 8.67 -9.10
CA ARG A 155 -7.10 7.60 -9.27
C ARG A 155 -6.49 6.42 -10.02
N VAL A 156 -6.40 5.25 -9.40
CA VAL A 156 -5.81 4.04 -10.03
C VAL A 156 -6.41 3.77 -11.41
N GLN A 157 -7.74 3.88 -11.55
CA GLN A 157 -8.42 3.59 -12.81
C GLN A 157 -8.09 4.62 -13.90
N ASN A 158 -7.87 5.88 -13.53
CA ASN A 158 -7.41 6.90 -14.47
C ASN A 158 -5.96 6.66 -14.87
N LEU A 159 -5.06 6.39 -13.91
CA LEU A 159 -3.67 6.03 -14.20
C LEU A 159 -3.57 4.82 -15.11
N GLN A 160 -4.32 3.74 -14.83
CA GLN A 160 -4.36 2.56 -15.69
C GLN A 160 -4.79 2.92 -17.11
N ARG A 161 -5.82 3.75 -17.27
CA ARG A 161 -6.29 4.17 -18.60
C ARG A 161 -5.27 5.05 -19.31
N PHE A 162 -4.64 5.97 -18.58
CA PHE A 162 -3.57 6.81 -19.09
C PHE A 162 -2.40 5.97 -19.59
N PHE A 163 -1.86 5.04 -18.79
CA PHE A 163 -0.75 4.17 -19.19
C PHE A 163 -1.11 3.24 -20.35
N THR A 164 -2.37 2.82 -20.45
CA THR A 164 -2.87 2.06 -21.61
C THR A 164 -2.84 2.89 -22.90
N ARG A 165 -3.03 4.21 -22.81
CA ARG A 165 -3.13 5.13 -23.96
C ARG A 165 -1.80 5.77 -24.33
N LYS A 166 -0.93 6.02 -23.34
CA LYS A 166 0.28 6.84 -23.46
C LYS A 166 1.57 6.09 -23.12
N GLY A 167 1.48 4.94 -22.47
CA GLY A 167 2.62 4.08 -22.18
C GLY A 167 2.65 2.85 -23.09
N GLN A 168 3.67 2.02 -22.87
CA GLN A 168 3.76 0.67 -23.42
C GLN A 168 2.94 -0.29 -22.56
N VAL A 169 2.04 -1.04 -23.19
CA VAL A 169 1.30 -2.13 -22.53
C VAL A 169 2.13 -3.40 -22.65
N LEU A 170 2.48 -4.00 -21.52
CA LEU A 170 3.29 -5.21 -21.43
C LEU A 170 2.41 -6.43 -21.11
N GLY A 171 2.95 -7.63 -21.36
CA GLY A 171 2.26 -8.88 -21.07
C GLY A 171 2.02 -9.06 -19.57
N VAL A 172 0.85 -9.56 -19.19
CA VAL A 172 0.58 -10.01 -17.82
C VAL A 172 0.83 -11.51 -17.77
N THR A 173 1.89 -11.93 -17.09
CA THR A 173 2.32 -13.33 -17.01
C THR A 173 2.50 -13.75 -15.55
N GLN A 174 3.04 -14.96 -15.35
CA GLN A 174 3.47 -15.45 -14.03
C GLN A 174 4.99 -15.69 -13.99
N ASP A 175 5.69 -15.24 -15.03
CA ASP A 175 7.15 -15.28 -15.07
C ASP A 175 7.69 -13.93 -14.60
N SER A 176 8.52 -13.92 -13.55
CA SER A 176 9.10 -12.68 -13.04
C SER A 176 10.04 -12.00 -14.03
N GLU A 177 10.64 -12.75 -14.96
CA GLU A 177 11.58 -12.19 -15.93
C GLU A 177 10.91 -11.27 -16.95
N ASP A 178 9.59 -11.39 -17.13
CA ASP A 178 8.81 -10.48 -17.98
C ASP A 178 8.65 -9.08 -17.37
N TYR A 179 9.03 -8.88 -16.10
CA TYR A 179 8.87 -7.64 -15.35
C TYR A 179 10.22 -6.95 -15.11
N SER A 180 10.39 -5.75 -15.63
CA SER A 180 11.59 -4.94 -15.44
C SER A 180 11.44 -3.95 -14.29
N PHE A 181 12.56 -3.45 -13.77
CA PHE A 181 12.52 -2.42 -12.74
C PHE A 181 11.94 -1.12 -13.31
N GLY A 182 11.08 -0.47 -12.54
CA GLY A 182 10.34 0.72 -12.96
C GLY A 182 9.02 0.41 -13.67
N ASP A 183 8.75 -0.86 -14.01
CA ASP A 183 7.46 -1.24 -14.57
C ASP A 183 6.34 -0.99 -13.55
N ILE A 184 5.20 -0.53 -14.05
CA ILE A 184 4.00 -0.24 -13.27
C ILE A 184 3.07 -1.45 -13.35
N VAL A 185 2.60 -1.90 -12.21
CA VAL A 185 1.63 -2.99 -12.11
C VAL A 185 0.34 -2.51 -11.46
N ILE A 186 -0.78 -2.91 -12.04
CA ILE A 186 -2.12 -2.69 -11.51
C ILE A 186 -2.66 -4.03 -11.04
N TRP A 187 -3.06 -4.13 -9.79
CA TRP A 187 -3.73 -5.32 -9.25
C TRP A 187 -5.22 -5.11 -9.08
N GLN A 188 -5.95 -6.22 -8.98
CA GLN A 188 -7.24 -6.28 -8.33
C GLN A 188 -7.07 -6.97 -6.97
N LEU A 189 -7.42 -6.26 -5.89
CA LEU A 189 -7.40 -6.78 -4.53
C LEU A 189 -8.61 -7.69 -4.28
N LEU A 190 -8.60 -8.39 -3.14
CA LEU A 190 -9.65 -9.35 -2.76
C LEU A 190 -11.03 -8.70 -2.57
N ASP A 191 -11.08 -7.41 -2.23
CA ASP A 191 -12.31 -6.62 -2.13
C ASP A 191 -12.82 -6.12 -3.49
N GLY A 192 -12.13 -6.45 -4.58
CA GLY A 192 -12.45 -6.06 -5.94
C GLY A 192 -11.87 -4.70 -6.37
N ASN A 193 -11.31 -3.92 -5.45
CA ASN A 193 -10.72 -2.62 -5.76
C ASN A 193 -9.41 -2.76 -6.53
N LYS A 194 -9.10 -1.75 -7.36
CA LYS A 194 -7.81 -1.70 -8.05
C LYS A 194 -6.74 -1.10 -7.15
N HIS A 195 -5.54 -1.65 -7.26
CA HIS A 195 -4.34 -1.17 -6.58
C HIS A 195 -3.22 -0.95 -7.59
N ILE A 196 -2.22 -0.14 -7.25
CA ILE A 196 -1.09 0.17 -8.12
C ILE A 196 0.22 0.07 -7.34
N GLY A 197 1.26 -0.38 -8.02
CA GLY A 197 2.62 -0.43 -7.50
C GLY A 197 3.64 -0.39 -8.62
N MET A 198 4.91 -0.40 -8.22
CA MET A 198 6.04 -0.37 -9.12
C MET A 198 6.99 -1.53 -8.82
N VAL A 199 7.50 -2.15 -9.87
CA VAL A 199 8.46 -3.25 -9.79
C VAL A 199 9.83 -2.73 -9.40
N VAL A 200 10.43 -3.35 -8.39
CA VAL A 200 11.75 -3.01 -7.83
C VAL A 200 12.54 -4.30 -7.55
N PRO A 201 13.86 -4.25 -7.36
CA PRO A 201 14.61 -5.41 -6.87
C PRO A 201 14.18 -5.79 -5.46
N GLY A 202 14.42 -7.05 -5.07
CA GLY A 202 14.35 -7.47 -3.67
C GLY A 202 15.56 -6.97 -2.84
N PRO A 203 15.49 -7.04 -1.50
CA PRO A 203 16.56 -6.56 -0.63
C PRO A 203 17.78 -7.48 -0.55
N GLY A 204 18.98 -6.92 -0.51
CA GLY A 204 20.23 -7.62 -0.22
C GLY A 204 20.43 -8.86 -1.10
N VAL A 205 20.47 -10.05 -0.48
CA VAL A 205 20.63 -11.34 -1.19
C VAL A 205 19.50 -11.65 -2.18
N LYS A 206 18.38 -10.93 -2.10
CA LYS A 206 17.19 -11.06 -2.96
C LYS A 206 17.15 -10.07 -4.11
N LYS A 207 18.24 -9.33 -4.37
CA LYS A 207 18.32 -8.27 -5.39
C LYS A 207 18.00 -8.70 -6.83
N THR A 208 18.05 -10.00 -7.13
CA THR A 208 17.67 -10.54 -8.44
C THR A 208 16.18 -10.84 -8.55
N GLU A 209 15.43 -10.90 -7.43
CA GLU A 209 13.99 -11.14 -7.43
C GLU A 209 13.22 -9.84 -7.75
N LYS A 210 12.03 -9.99 -8.35
CA LYS A 210 11.11 -8.89 -8.62
C LYS A 210 10.15 -8.69 -7.46
N TRP A 211 10.40 -7.65 -6.69
CA TRP A 211 9.55 -7.19 -5.60
C TRP A 211 8.77 -5.96 -6.05
N VAL A 212 7.91 -5.43 -5.18
CA VAL A 212 7.16 -4.22 -5.48
C VAL A 212 7.23 -3.20 -4.37
N VAL A 213 7.19 -1.93 -4.78
CA VAL A 213 6.85 -0.82 -3.90
C VAL A 213 5.43 -0.37 -4.19
N HIS A 214 4.64 -0.24 -3.13
CA HIS A 214 3.24 0.20 -3.18
C HIS A 214 2.85 0.80 -1.82
N ASN A 215 1.74 1.54 -1.74
CA ASN A 215 1.28 2.14 -0.48
C ASN A 215 -0.14 1.68 -0.16
N ILE A 216 -0.30 0.90 0.91
CA ILE A 216 -1.58 0.38 1.38
C ILE A 216 -1.63 0.36 2.91
N GLY A 217 -2.65 0.99 3.50
CA GLY A 217 -2.88 1.01 4.94
C GLY A 217 -1.86 1.87 5.72
N ASP A 218 -0.72 1.30 6.06
CA ASP A 218 0.28 1.88 6.99
C ASP A 218 1.44 2.59 6.27
N GLY A 219 1.19 3.08 5.05
CA GLY A 219 2.18 3.79 4.23
C GLY A 219 2.89 2.93 3.17
N PRO A 220 3.89 3.51 2.48
CA PRO A 220 4.71 2.83 1.48
C PRO A 220 5.41 1.59 2.04
N ARG A 221 5.30 0.48 1.32
CA ARG A 221 5.91 -0.82 1.65
C ARG A 221 6.75 -1.32 0.48
N TRP A 222 7.82 -2.04 0.80
CA TRP A 222 8.64 -2.81 -0.13
C TRP A 222 8.44 -4.29 0.18
N GLU A 223 7.70 -5.00 -0.67
CA GLU A 223 7.25 -6.37 -0.35
C GLU A 223 7.36 -7.30 -1.56
N ASN A 224 7.57 -8.58 -1.28
CA ASN A 224 7.50 -9.65 -2.27
C ASN A 224 6.03 -10.02 -2.52
N LYS A 225 5.30 -9.16 -3.24
CA LYS A 225 3.85 -9.32 -3.49
C LYS A 225 3.46 -9.11 -4.94
N LEU A 226 4.41 -9.23 -5.87
CA LEU A 226 4.14 -9.04 -7.30
C LEU A 226 2.99 -9.93 -7.79
N PHE A 227 2.96 -11.18 -7.34
CA PHE A 227 1.98 -12.20 -7.76
C PHE A 227 0.94 -12.58 -6.69
N ASP A 228 0.91 -11.90 -5.54
CA ASP A 228 -0.05 -12.18 -4.46
C ASP A 228 -1.50 -11.82 -4.82
N TYR A 229 -1.67 -10.93 -5.82
CA TYR A 229 -2.96 -10.47 -6.30
C TYR A 229 -3.05 -10.60 -7.82
N SER A 230 -4.27 -10.64 -8.36
CA SER A 230 -4.48 -10.71 -9.80
C SER A 230 -3.99 -9.42 -10.46
N ILE A 231 -2.93 -9.50 -11.26
CA ILE A 231 -2.45 -8.40 -12.09
C ILE A 231 -3.47 -8.16 -13.21
N LYS A 232 -3.96 -6.92 -13.30
CA LYS A 232 -4.92 -6.43 -14.31
C LYS A 232 -4.31 -5.47 -15.33
N GLY A 233 -3.05 -5.11 -15.14
CA GLY A 233 -2.31 -4.27 -16.06
C GLY A 233 -0.83 -4.24 -15.72
N HIS A 234 -0.01 -4.19 -16.76
CA HIS A 234 1.44 -4.13 -16.68
C HIS A 234 1.90 -3.13 -17.74
N TYR A 235 2.64 -2.10 -17.32
CA TYR A 235 2.94 -0.95 -18.15
C TYR A 235 4.36 -0.43 -17.95
N ARG A 236 4.88 0.20 -19.01
CA ARG A 236 6.06 1.07 -18.95
C ARG A 236 5.74 2.44 -19.52
N TYR A 237 6.26 3.49 -18.91
CA TYR A 237 6.02 4.86 -19.36
C TYR A 237 7.18 5.77 -18.93
N GLY A 238 7.65 6.63 -19.84
CA GLY A 238 8.74 7.60 -19.60
C GLY A 238 10.08 7.25 -20.24
N ASP A 239 10.20 6.06 -20.83
CA ASP A 239 11.31 5.67 -21.71
C ASP A 239 11.27 6.40 -23.07
#